data_AF-K1XPC6-F1
#
_entry.id   AF-K1XPC6-F1
#
_cell.length_a   1.000
_cell.length_b   1.000
_cell.length_c   1.000
_cell.angle_alpha   90.00
_cell.angle_beta   90.00
_cell.angle_gamma   90.00
#
_symmetry.space_group_name_H-M   'P 1'
#
loop_
_entity.id
_entity.type
_entity.pdbx_description
1 polymer ?
#
loop_
_entity_poly.entity_id
_entity_poly.type
_entity_poly.pdbx_seq_one_letter_code
_entity_poly.pdbx_strand_id
1 'polypeptide(L)'
;MYLEAIEVWGKILSEDSVHARAKEGMLESHLRIKTREEQKKLKEEKEKEDKIKSKINSLNEQAERLFTSEMYSEAIEVWGKILFEDSANTRAKEGILESHLRIKTREEQKKIREEKEIEEKIRSKINSLNEQAERFFQSEMFKEAIEVWRKVLVEDSADSKAKEGILEASSRIKILEEQKIIKGQKEIEDRIRSRVDSLNEQAERFFQNGMYKEAIDVWGKVLNEEMTNPKAKEGILECHLRLQNIEKERLLKEENIRSEKEKCEQLSFKAQVLYNEDNFLEAIKLWEEVLVSSPLHNDARRGIMQAKTRYRELELCRDVKFRLEKSFSEIEKRFNEFKKQFSEGNKYFLAGDYRRALDIWNSIENT
;
A
#
# COMPACT_ATOMS: atom_id res chain seq x y z
N MET A 1 -5.21 107.64 -83.86
CA MET A 1 -4.75 108.94 -83.31
C MET A 1 -3.24 109.04 -83.08
N TYR A 2 -2.56 108.28 -82.20
CA TYR A 2 -1.09 108.41 -82.05
C TYR A 2 -0.27 107.76 -83.19
N LEU A 3 -0.79 106.70 -83.81
CA LEU A 3 -0.20 106.10 -85.02
C LEU A 3 -0.31 107.04 -86.24
N GLU A 4 -1.48 107.65 -86.41
CA GLU A 4 -1.72 108.70 -87.43
C GLU A 4 -0.82 109.93 -87.17
N ALA A 5 -0.59 110.30 -85.90
CA ALA A 5 0.35 111.36 -85.55
C ALA A 5 1.79 111.00 -85.94
N ILE A 6 2.24 109.76 -85.72
CA ILE A 6 3.57 109.28 -86.17
C ILE A 6 3.69 109.34 -87.69
N GLU A 7 2.65 108.98 -88.44
CA GLU A 7 2.64 109.10 -89.91
C GLU A 7 2.73 110.55 -90.38
N VAL A 8 2.00 111.46 -89.73
CA VAL A 8 2.04 112.90 -90.04
C VAL A 8 3.41 113.50 -89.67
N TRP A 9 3.96 113.18 -88.51
CA TRP A 9 5.30 113.62 -88.10
C TRP A 9 6.40 113.00 -88.98
N GLY A 10 6.22 111.75 -89.42
CA GLY A 10 7.11 111.07 -90.36
C GLY A 10 7.13 111.71 -91.75
N LYS A 11 5.97 112.18 -92.25
CA LYS A 11 5.90 112.98 -93.48
C LYS A 11 6.63 114.33 -93.33
N ILE A 12 6.40 115.03 -92.21
CA ILE A 12 7.08 116.32 -91.93
C ILE A 12 8.61 116.14 -91.82
N LEU A 13 9.07 115.08 -91.14
CA LEU A 13 10.50 114.76 -91.03
C LEU A 13 11.13 114.24 -92.34
N SER A 14 10.33 113.75 -93.30
CA SER A 14 10.81 113.38 -94.63
C SER A 14 11.04 114.59 -95.55
N GLU A 15 10.40 115.71 -95.26
CA GLU A 15 10.57 117.00 -95.96
C GLU A 15 11.57 117.93 -95.23
N ASP A 16 11.62 117.89 -93.89
CA ASP A 16 12.58 118.61 -93.05
C ASP A 16 13.13 117.69 -91.94
N SER A 17 14.30 117.10 -92.19
CA SER A 17 14.89 116.07 -91.31
C SER A 17 15.38 116.61 -89.96
N VAL A 18 15.45 117.94 -89.77
CA VAL A 18 15.95 118.58 -88.54
C VAL A 18 14.82 119.22 -87.75
N HIS A 19 13.55 119.04 -88.16
CA HIS A 19 12.39 119.63 -87.51
C HIS A 19 12.24 119.13 -86.07
N ALA A 20 12.82 119.87 -85.12
CA ALA A 20 12.95 119.47 -83.73
C ALA A 20 11.61 119.11 -83.10
N ARG A 21 10.56 119.87 -83.43
CA ARG A 21 9.20 119.67 -82.91
C ARG A 21 8.52 118.40 -83.44
N ALA A 22 8.87 117.97 -84.66
CA ALA A 22 8.35 116.75 -85.26
C ALA A 22 9.12 115.53 -84.74
N LYS A 23 10.43 115.66 -84.52
CA LYS A 23 11.24 114.62 -83.88
C LYS A 23 10.81 114.38 -82.43
N GLU A 24 10.54 115.44 -81.69
CA GLU A 24 10.00 115.39 -80.33
C GLU A 24 8.57 114.85 -80.31
N GLY A 25 7.69 115.31 -81.21
CA GLY A 25 6.32 114.79 -81.35
C GLY A 25 6.25 113.32 -81.76
N MET A 26 7.18 112.84 -82.59
CA MET A 26 7.31 111.42 -82.97
C MET A 26 7.83 110.57 -81.80
N LEU A 27 8.84 111.05 -81.06
CA LEU A 27 9.37 110.39 -79.87
C LEU A 27 8.32 110.30 -78.76
N GLU A 28 7.58 111.39 -78.50
CA GLU A 28 6.49 111.42 -77.52
C GLU A 28 5.36 110.45 -77.92
N SER A 29 5.03 110.39 -79.21
CA SER A 29 4.02 109.45 -79.72
C SER A 29 4.46 107.99 -79.55
N HIS A 30 5.74 107.66 -79.82
CA HIS A 30 6.30 106.33 -79.56
C HIS A 30 6.33 105.96 -78.08
N LEU A 31 6.75 106.90 -77.20
CA LEU A 31 6.76 106.69 -75.75
C LEU A 31 5.35 106.43 -75.21
N ARG A 32 4.35 107.22 -75.64
CA ARG A 32 2.95 107.01 -75.23
C ARG A 32 2.37 105.68 -75.74
N ILE A 33 2.75 105.21 -76.94
CA ILE A 33 2.37 103.87 -77.42
C ILE A 33 3.01 102.80 -76.54
N LYS A 34 4.32 102.87 -76.28
CA LYS A 34 5.03 101.91 -75.43
C LYS A 34 4.45 101.86 -74.01
N THR A 35 4.20 103.02 -73.39
CA THR A 35 3.57 103.10 -72.07
C THR A 35 2.14 102.57 -72.09
N ARG A 36 1.38 102.78 -73.17
CA ARG A 36 0.03 102.21 -73.31
C ARG A 36 0.04 100.70 -73.50
N GLU A 37 1.03 100.16 -74.20
CA GLU A 37 1.25 98.72 -74.33
C GLU A 37 1.69 98.08 -73.00
N GLU A 38 2.58 98.74 -72.27
CA GLU A 38 2.98 98.32 -70.91
C GLU A 38 1.81 98.39 -69.93
N GLN A 39 0.99 99.45 -69.97
CA GLN A 39 -0.24 99.54 -69.17
C GLN A 39 -1.29 98.50 -69.57
N LYS A 40 -1.40 98.19 -70.87
CA LYS A 40 -2.29 97.13 -71.36
C LYS A 40 -1.81 95.75 -70.89
N LYS A 41 -0.51 95.46 -71.00
CA LYS A 41 0.10 94.22 -70.48
C LYS A 41 -0.07 94.11 -68.96
N LEU A 42 0.19 95.19 -68.22
CA LEU A 42 -0.01 95.23 -66.77
C LEU A 42 -1.48 95.05 -66.38
N LYS A 43 -2.42 95.61 -67.16
CA LYS A 43 -3.85 95.41 -66.94
C LYS A 43 -4.27 93.96 -67.25
N GLU A 44 -3.77 93.37 -68.33
CA GLU A 44 -4.01 91.97 -68.69
C GLU A 44 -3.38 91.00 -67.67
N GLU A 45 -2.20 91.32 -67.14
CA GLU A 45 -1.54 90.58 -66.06
C GLU A 45 -2.35 90.68 -64.76
N LYS A 46 -2.82 91.88 -64.39
CA LYS A 46 -3.71 92.07 -63.23
C LYS A 46 -5.03 91.33 -63.40
N GLU A 47 -5.65 91.38 -64.59
CA GLU A 47 -6.89 90.64 -64.85
C GLU A 47 -6.68 89.12 -64.80
N LYS A 48 -5.51 88.62 -65.23
CA LYS A 48 -5.13 87.21 -65.07
C LYS A 48 -4.89 86.87 -63.59
N GLU A 49 -4.20 87.74 -62.86
CA GLU A 49 -3.93 87.58 -61.43
C GLU A 49 -5.22 87.58 -60.61
N ASP A 50 -6.17 88.48 -60.91
CA ASP A 50 -7.48 88.55 -60.25
C ASP A 50 -8.35 87.33 -60.58
N LYS A 51 -8.28 86.81 -61.81
CA LYS A 51 -8.92 85.53 -62.18
C LYS A 51 -8.31 84.35 -61.45
N ILE A 52 -6.98 84.31 -61.28
CA ILE A 52 -6.29 83.27 -60.51
C ILE A 52 -6.67 83.38 -59.04
N LYS A 53 -6.67 84.58 -58.45
CA LYS A 53 -7.07 84.82 -57.05
C LYS A 53 -8.52 84.43 -56.78
N SER A 54 -9.46 84.81 -57.64
CA SER A 54 -10.87 84.43 -57.49
C SER A 54 -11.08 82.92 -57.64
N LYS A 55 -10.37 82.27 -58.57
CA LYS A 55 -10.35 80.80 -58.72
C LYS A 55 -9.78 80.11 -57.47
N ILE A 56 -8.66 80.59 -56.93
CA ILE A 56 -8.05 80.08 -55.69
C ILE A 56 -9.01 80.24 -54.51
N ASN A 57 -9.72 81.37 -54.38
CA ASN A 57 -10.70 81.57 -53.31
C ASN A 57 -11.84 80.55 -53.39
N SER A 58 -12.41 80.32 -54.57
CA SER A 58 -13.46 79.32 -54.77
C SER A 58 -12.97 77.91 -54.47
N LEU A 59 -11.76 77.55 -54.92
CA LEU A 59 -11.14 76.26 -54.62
C LEU A 59 -10.83 76.09 -53.12
N ASN A 60 -10.42 77.16 -52.44
CA ASN A 60 -10.21 77.14 -50.98
C ASN A 60 -11.52 76.87 -50.26
N GLU A 61 -12.61 77.55 -50.61
CA GLU A 61 -13.93 77.26 -50.02
C GLU A 61 -14.36 75.81 -50.24
N GLN A 62 -14.09 75.27 -51.43
CA GLN A 62 -14.39 73.87 -51.75
C GLN A 62 -13.54 72.91 -50.91
N ALA A 63 -12.22 73.13 -50.82
CA ALA A 63 -11.31 72.29 -50.05
C ALA A 63 -11.66 72.30 -48.56
N GLU A 64 -11.99 73.47 -48.00
CA GLU A 64 -12.42 73.60 -46.60
C GLU A 64 -13.74 72.88 -46.33
N ARG A 65 -14.69 72.90 -47.27
CA ARG A 65 -15.94 72.13 -47.17
C ARG A 65 -15.67 70.62 -47.17
N LEU A 66 -14.80 70.15 -48.05
CA LEU A 66 -14.41 68.73 -48.10
C LEU A 66 -13.68 68.32 -46.81
N PHE A 67 -12.80 69.19 -46.29
CA PHE A 67 -12.08 68.96 -45.05
C PHE A 67 -13.01 68.89 -43.82
N THR A 68 -13.93 69.84 -43.71
CA THR A 68 -14.94 69.86 -42.63
C THR A 68 -15.93 68.72 -42.74
N SER A 69 -16.20 68.24 -43.95
CA SER A 69 -16.99 67.04 -44.23
C SER A 69 -16.16 65.75 -44.10
N GLU A 70 -14.94 65.83 -43.56
CA GLU A 70 -14.07 64.70 -43.26
C GLU A 70 -13.55 63.90 -44.47
N MET A 71 -13.73 64.44 -45.67
CA MET A 71 -13.32 63.88 -46.96
C MET A 71 -11.88 64.32 -47.29
N TYR A 72 -10.94 63.97 -46.41
CA TYR A 72 -9.56 64.48 -46.43
C TYR A 72 -8.80 64.17 -47.72
N SER A 73 -9.00 62.99 -48.32
CA SER A 73 -8.35 62.64 -49.60
C SER A 73 -8.79 63.56 -50.74
N GLU A 74 -10.08 63.87 -50.82
CA GLU A 74 -10.63 64.77 -51.83
C GLU A 74 -10.23 66.23 -51.55
N ALA A 75 -10.16 66.62 -50.27
CA ALA A 75 -9.67 67.94 -49.87
C ALA A 75 -8.19 68.14 -50.29
N ILE A 76 -7.34 67.12 -50.12
CA ILE A 76 -5.94 67.11 -50.57
C ILE A 76 -5.86 67.32 -52.09
N GLU A 77 -6.71 66.65 -52.87
CA GLU A 77 -6.75 66.85 -54.33
C GLU A 77 -7.12 68.29 -54.72
N VAL A 78 -8.10 68.90 -54.03
CA VAL A 78 -8.51 70.28 -54.30
C VAL A 78 -7.42 71.28 -53.87
N TRP A 79 -6.79 71.11 -52.72
CA TRP A 79 -5.63 71.92 -52.32
C TRP A 79 -4.42 71.71 -53.24
N GLY A 80 -4.23 70.50 -53.79
CA GLY A 80 -3.22 70.21 -54.82
C GLY A 80 -3.45 71.03 -56.09
N LYS A 81 -4.71 71.21 -56.51
CA LYS A 81 -5.06 72.11 -57.63
C LYS A 81 -4.75 73.58 -57.32
N ILE A 82 -4.87 74.01 -56.06
CA ILE A 82 -4.48 75.37 -55.64
C ILE A 82 -2.96 75.54 -55.72
N LEU A 83 -2.19 74.55 -55.25
CA LEU A 83 -0.72 74.59 -55.33
C LEU A 83 -0.19 74.51 -56.76
N PHE A 84 -0.95 73.95 -57.70
CA PHE A 84 -0.63 73.99 -59.12
C PHE A 84 -0.71 75.42 -59.70
N GLU A 85 -1.69 76.21 -59.25
CA GLU A 85 -1.87 77.61 -59.69
C GLU A 85 -1.00 78.60 -58.89
N ASP A 86 -0.81 78.35 -57.60
CA ASP A 86 0.02 79.12 -56.67
C ASP A 86 0.83 78.19 -55.75
N SER A 87 2.04 77.84 -56.19
CA SER A 87 2.94 76.94 -55.46
C SER A 87 3.39 77.47 -54.09
N ALA A 88 3.25 78.78 -53.83
CA ALA A 88 3.61 79.40 -52.57
C ALA A 88 2.45 79.44 -51.56
N ASN A 89 1.25 79.01 -51.95
CA ASN A 89 0.06 79.10 -51.12
C ASN A 89 0.23 78.33 -49.80
N THR A 90 0.34 79.06 -48.69
CA THR A 90 0.56 78.48 -47.35
C THR A 90 -0.65 77.71 -46.87
N ARG A 91 -1.86 78.25 -47.08
CA ARG A 91 -3.12 77.62 -46.66
C ARG A 91 -3.31 76.24 -47.30
N ALA A 92 -3.01 76.11 -48.58
CA ALA A 92 -3.12 74.82 -49.26
C ALA A 92 -2.08 73.80 -48.75
N LYS A 93 -0.85 74.23 -48.43
CA LYS A 93 0.17 73.35 -47.80
C LYS A 93 -0.26 72.89 -46.41
N GLU A 94 -0.77 73.80 -45.58
CA GLU A 94 -1.27 73.51 -44.24
C GLU A 94 -2.47 72.56 -44.29
N GLY A 95 -3.44 72.81 -45.19
CA GLY A 95 -4.61 71.97 -45.38
C GLY A 95 -4.26 70.54 -45.81
N ILE A 96 -3.30 70.37 -46.72
CA ILE A 96 -2.78 69.04 -47.12
C ILE A 96 -2.10 68.34 -45.95
N LEU A 97 -1.24 69.05 -45.22
CA LEU A 97 -0.52 68.49 -44.06
C LEU A 97 -1.50 68.01 -42.98
N GLU A 98 -2.44 68.86 -42.58
CA GLU A 98 -3.46 68.52 -41.57
C GLU A 98 -4.33 67.35 -42.04
N SER A 99 -4.70 67.32 -43.33
CA SER A 99 -5.46 66.20 -43.91
C SER A 99 -4.73 64.88 -43.83
N HIS A 100 -3.43 64.85 -44.16
CA HIS A 100 -2.61 63.66 -43.99
C HIS A 100 -2.49 63.22 -42.53
N LEU A 101 -2.34 64.17 -41.60
CA LEU A 101 -2.32 63.88 -40.16
C LEU A 101 -3.65 63.27 -39.68
N ARG A 102 -4.78 63.79 -40.15
CA ARG A 102 -6.11 63.26 -39.82
C ARG A 102 -6.33 61.85 -40.37
N ILE A 103 -5.92 61.58 -41.61
CA ILE A 103 -5.96 60.24 -42.21
C ILE A 103 -5.13 59.26 -41.38
N LYS A 104 -3.87 59.61 -41.10
CA LYS A 104 -2.97 58.76 -40.31
C LYS A 104 -3.52 58.48 -38.91
N THR A 105 -4.03 59.50 -38.22
CA THR A 105 -4.63 59.36 -36.88
C THR A 105 -5.85 58.44 -36.92
N ARG A 106 -6.69 58.52 -37.95
CA ARG A 106 -7.84 57.62 -38.11
C ARG A 106 -7.41 56.17 -38.33
N GLU A 107 -6.38 55.95 -39.14
CA GLU A 107 -5.84 54.60 -39.36
C GLU A 107 -5.27 54.00 -38.08
N GLU A 108 -4.53 54.79 -37.30
CA GLU A 108 -4.02 54.37 -35.97
C GLU A 108 -5.17 54.06 -35.00
N GLN A 109 -6.19 54.92 -34.93
CA GLN A 109 -7.37 54.67 -34.10
C GLN A 109 -8.14 53.42 -34.54
N LYS A 110 -8.22 53.16 -35.85
CA LYS A 110 -8.84 51.95 -36.38
C LYS A 110 -8.08 50.71 -35.94
N LYS A 111 -6.75 50.70 -36.06
CA LYS A 111 -5.90 49.59 -35.57
C LYS A 111 -6.08 49.35 -34.08
N ILE A 112 -6.06 50.41 -33.27
CA ILE A 112 -6.27 50.30 -31.80
C ILE A 112 -7.65 49.70 -31.49
N ARG A 113 -8.70 50.07 -32.25
CA ARG A 113 -10.04 49.48 -32.07
C ARG A 113 -10.06 48.00 -32.43
N GLU A 114 -9.46 47.63 -33.55
CA GLU A 114 -9.37 46.23 -33.99
C GLU A 114 -8.58 45.37 -33.00
N GLU A 115 -7.44 45.86 -32.49
CA GLU A 115 -6.65 45.21 -31.44
C GLU A 115 -7.47 45.01 -30.16
N LYS A 116 -8.17 46.05 -29.70
CA LYS A 116 -9.05 45.95 -28.51
C LYS A 116 -10.19 44.95 -28.69
N GLU A 117 -10.77 44.85 -29.89
CA GLU A 117 -11.81 43.86 -30.17
C GLU A 117 -11.26 42.42 -30.12
N ILE A 118 -10.03 42.20 -30.59
CA ILE A 118 -9.36 40.90 -30.51
C ILE A 118 -9.04 40.57 -29.04
N GLU A 119 -8.49 41.51 -28.29
CA GLU A 119 -8.19 41.34 -26.86
C GLU A 119 -9.46 40.99 -26.06
N GLU A 120 -10.58 41.65 -26.32
CA GLU A 120 -11.84 41.38 -25.62
C GLU A 120 -12.42 40.00 -26.00
N LYS A 121 -12.25 39.55 -27.25
CA LYS A 121 -12.61 38.18 -27.67
C LYS A 121 -11.75 37.12 -26.97
N ILE A 122 -10.45 37.35 -26.85
CA ILE A 122 -9.55 36.43 -26.13
C ILE A 122 -9.92 36.41 -24.64
N ARG A 123 -10.14 37.57 -24.03
CA ARG A 123 -10.53 37.69 -22.62
C ARG A 123 -11.85 36.99 -22.33
N SER A 124 -12.88 37.19 -23.15
CA SER A 124 -14.18 36.52 -22.98
C SER A 124 -14.07 35.00 -23.14
N LYS A 125 -13.23 34.53 -24.08
CA LYS A 125 -12.90 33.09 -24.22
C LYS A 125 -12.20 32.54 -22.98
N ILE A 126 -11.19 33.23 -22.46
CA ILE A 126 -10.47 32.85 -21.23
C ILE A 126 -11.43 32.76 -20.04
N ASN A 127 -12.30 33.76 -19.86
CA ASN A 127 -13.29 33.76 -18.79
C ASN A 127 -14.24 32.56 -18.88
N SER A 128 -14.76 32.28 -20.07
CA SER A 128 -15.64 31.12 -20.29
C SER A 128 -14.95 29.79 -20.01
N LEU A 129 -13.69 29.64 -20.42
CA LEU A 129 -12.89 28.44 -20.13
C LEU A 129 -12.60 28.30 -18.64
N ASN A 130 -12.27 29.40 -17.95
CA ASN A 130 -12.05 29.39 -16.51
C ASN A 130 -13.32 28.99 -15.74
N GLU A 131 -14.48 29.50 -16.12
CA GLU A 131 -15.76 29.09 -15.54
C GLU A 131 -16.07 27.61 -15.78
N GLN A 132 -15.77 27.09 -16.98
CA GLN A 132 -15.93 25.68 -17.29
C GLN A 132 -15.02 24.79 -16.45
N ALA A 133 -13.74 25.17 -16.33
CA ALA A 133 -12.77 24.43 -15.52
C ALA A 133 -13.17 24.40 -14.04
N GLU A 134 -13.64 25.54 -13.52
CA GLU A 134 -14.14 25.65 -12.15
C GLU A 134 -15.35 24.74 -11.89
N ARG A 135 -16.28 24.61 -12.86
CA ARG A 135 -17.39 23.65 -12.74
C ARG A 135 -16.93 22.21 -12.69
N PHE A 136 -15.95 21.84 -13.51
CA PHE A 136 -15.35 20.50 -13.44
C PHE A 136 -14.65 20.28 -12.10
N PHE A 137 -13.94 21.28 -11.60
CA PHE A 137 -13.26 21.22 -10.30
C PHE A 137 -14.26 21.01 -9.15
N GLN A 138 -15.36 21.77 -9.13
CA GLN A 138 -16.42 21.64 -8.13
C GLN A 138 -17.16 20.30 -8.22
N SER A 139 -17.20 19.70 -9.41
CA SER A 139 -17.77 18.36 -9.64
C SER A 139 -16.77 17.23 -9.35
N GLU A 140 -15.61 17.53 -8.75
CA GLU A 140 -14.50 16.61 -8.48
C GLU A 140 -13.91 15.92 -9.73
N MET A 141 -14.21 16.45 -10.91
CA MET A 141 -13.67 16.03 -12.20
C MET A 141 -12.32 16.71 -12.45
N PHE A 142 -11.35 16.45 -11.57
CA PHE A 142 -10.09 17.18 -11.51
C PHE A 142 -9.24 17.04 -12.77
N LYS A 143 -9.29 15.89 -13.46
CA LYS A 143 -8.51 15.66 -14.69
C LYS A 143 -9.05 16.53 -15.83
N GLU A 144 -10.37 16.56 -15.96
CA GLU A 144 -11.10 17.35 -16.94
C GLU A 144 -10.92 18.86 -16.66
N ALA A 145 -10.96 19.28 -15.39
CA ALA A 145 -10.65 20.65 -14.99
C ALA A 145 -9.23 21.08 -15.42
N ILE A 146 -8.23 20.23 -15.18
CA ILE A 146 -6.84 20.46 -15.60
C ILE A 146 -6.74 20.62 -17.12
N GLU A 147 -7.44 19.78 -17.90
CA GLU A 147 -7.44 19.89 -19.36
C GLU A 147 -8.01 21.23 -19.85
N VAL A 148 -9.07 21.72 -19.21
CA VAL A 148 -9.67 23.02 -19.57
C VAL A 148 -8.76 24.18 -19.16
N TRP A 149 -8.18 24.17 -17.96
CA TRP A 149 -7.19 25.18 -17.56
C TRP A 149 -5.92 25.17 -18.42
N ARG A 150 -5.50 24.01 -18.94
CA ARG A 150 -4.41 23.96 -19.92
C ARG A 150 -4.78 24.69 -21.21
N LYS A 151 -6.04 24.65 -21.65
CA LYS A 151 -6.50 25.44 -22.81
C LYS A 151 -6.47 26.94 -22.50
N VAL A 152 -6.76 27.35 -21.27
CA VAL A 152 -6.57 28.75 -20.84
C VAL A 152 -5.11 29.18 -20.99
N LEU A 153 -4.18 28.34 -20.53
CA LEU A 153 -2.74 28.63 -20.62
C LEU A 153 -2.17 28.66 -22.05
N VAL A 154 -2.89 28.11 -23.03
CA VAL A 154 -2.55 28.26 -24.46
C VAL A 154 -2.88 29.68 -24.94
N GLU A 155 -3.97 30.27 -24.45
CA GLU A 155 -4.40 31.63 -24.81
C GLU A 155 -3.65 32.70 -23.98
N ASP A 156 -3.47 32.44 -22.68
CA ASP A 156 -2.68 33.27 -21.77
C ASP A 156 -1.81 32.40 -20.86
N SER A 157 -0.55 32.23 -21.25
CA SER A 157 0.44 31.47 -20.49
C SER A 157 0.74 32.03 -19.09
N ALA A 158 0.36 33.28 -18.81
CA ALA A 158 0.57 33.94 -17.53
C ALA A 158 -0.64 33.86 -16.60
N ASP A 159 -1.79 33.33 -17.06
CA ASP A 159 -3.03 33.27 -16.27
C ASP A 159 -2.81 32.56 -14.93
N SER A 160 -2.97 33.30 -13.84
CA SER A 160 -2.69 32.81 -12.49
C SER A 160 -3.76 31.82 -12.03
N LYS A 161 -5.02 32.05 -12.38
CA LYS A 161 -6.15 31.20 -12.01
C LYS A 161 -6.00 29.78 -12.56
N ALA A 162 -5.62 29.66 -13.84
CA ALA A 162 -5.41 28.38 -14.47
C ALA A 162 -4.21 27.63 -13.86
N LYS A 163 -3.11 28.32 -13.51
CA LYS A 163 -1.97 27.70 -12.84
C LYS A 163 -2.32 27.20 -11.44
N GLU A 164 -2.98 28.04 -10.65
CA GLU A 164 -3.43 27.70 -9.30
C GLU A 164 -4.43 26.54 -9.33
N GLY A 165 -5.42 26.61 -10.21
CA GLY A 165 -6.40 25.55 -10.40
C GLY A 165 -5.77 24.20 -10.78
N ILE A 166 -4.82 24.20 -11.72
CA ILE A 166 -4.09 22.97 -12.10
C ILE A 166 -3.33 22.38 -10.90
N LEU A 167 -2.65 23.23 -10.13
CA LEU A 167 -1.89 22.81 -8.96
C LEU A 167 -2.80 22.21 -7.88
N GLU A 168 -3.92 22.88 -7.59
CA GLU A 168 -4.87 22.41 -6.59
C GLU A 168 -5.53 21.09 -7.04
N ALA A 169 -6.01 21.01 -8.27
CA ALA A 169 -6.60 19.79 -8.83
C ALA A 169 -5.62 18.61 -8.81
N SER A 170 -4.35 18.84 -9.17
CA SER A 170 -3.31 17.81 -9.11
C SER A 170 -3.07 17.32 -7.68
N SER A 171 -3.08 18.25 -6.72
CA SER A 171 -2.95 17.93 -5.29
C SER A 171 -4.13 17.12 -4.78
N ARG A 172 -5.36 17.47 -5.17
CA ARG A 172 -6.59 16.73 -4.82
C ARG A 172 -6.57 15.30 -5.37
N ILE A 173 -6.16 15.12 -6.63
CA ILE A 173 -6.01 13.78 -7.24
C ILE A 173 -5.08 12.91 -6.39
N LYS A 174 -3.89 13.44 -6.03
CA LYS A 174 -2.91 12.70 -5.24
C LYS A 174 -3.45 12.28 -3.88
N ILE A 175 -4.11 13.21 -3.17
CA ILE A 175 -4.72 12.93 -1.86
C ILE A 175 -5.79 11.83 -1.98
N LEU A 176 -6.64 11.88 -3.00
CA LEU A 176 -7.68 10.87 -3.23
C LEU A 176 -7.11 9.49 -3.54
N GLU A 177 -6.01 9.43 -4.31
CA GLU A 177 -5.30 8.18 -4.59
C GLU A 177 -4.68 7.60 -3.32
N GLU A 178 -4.01 8.42 -2.51
CA GLU A 178 -3.46 8.02 -1.21
C GLU A 178 -4.55 7.53 -0.26
N GLN A 179 -5.68 8.22 -0.17
CA GLN A 179 -6.82 7.80 0.65
C GLN A 179 -7.40 6.45 0.20
N LYS A 180 -7.49 6.20 -1.12
CA LYS A 180 -7.93 4.90 -1.64
C LYS A 180 -6.96 3.78 -1.25
N ILE A 181 -5.66 4.05 -1.31
CA ILE A 181 -4.63 3.09 -0.89
C ILE A 181 -4.75 2.78 0.61
N ILE A 182 -4.82 3.82 1.44
CA ILE A 182 -4.96 3.68 2.90
C ILE A 182 -6.23 2.91 3.26
N LYS A 183 -7.35 3.24 2.61
CA LYS A 183 -8.63 2.54 2.82
C LYS A 183 -8.50 1.05 2.44
N GLY A 184 -7.90 0.75 1.29
CA GLY A 184 -7.68 -0.63 0.84
C GLY A 184 -6.76 -1.41 1.80
N GLN A 185 -5.68 -0.80 2.28
CA GLN A 185 -4.80 -1.40 3.28
C GLN A 185 -5.55 -1.70 4.58
N LYS A 186 -6.34 -0.74 5.08
CA LYS A 186 -7.14 -0.93 6.29
C LYS A 186 -8.17 -2.05 6.13
N GLU A 187 -8.83 -2.16 4.98
CA GLU A 187 -9.78 -3.25 4.69
C GLU A 187 -9.08 -4.62 4.68
N ILE A 188 -7.84 -4.71 4.18
CA ILE A 188 -7.03 -5.93 4.22
C ILE A 188 -6.63 -6.25 5.67
N GLU A 189 -6.13 -5.28 6.43
CA GLU A 189 -5.76 -5.45 7.84
C GLU A 189 -6.95 -5.91 8.69
N ASP A 190 -8.12 -5.32 8.52
CA ASP A 190 -9.33 -5.70 9.24
C ASP A 190 -9.78 -7.14 8.88
N ARG A 191 -9.61 -7.56 7.62
CA ARG A 191 -9.85 -8.96 7.21
C ARG A 191 -8.86 -9.94 7.84
N ILE A 192 -7.57 -9.60 7.86
CA ILE A 192 -6.53 -10.43 8.50
C ILE A 192 -6.84 -10.54 10.00
N ARG A 193 -7.12 -9.42 10.68
CA ARG A 193 -7.48 -9.39 12.09
C ARG A 193 -8.68 -10.28 12.40
N SER A 194 -9.78 -10.13 11.65
CA SER A 194 -10.99 -10.95 11.85
C SER A 194 -10.71 -12.45 11.65
N ARG A 195 -9.86 -12.81 10.68
CA ARG A 195 -9.45 -14.20 10.46
C ARG A 195 -8.57 -14.72 11.60
N VAL A 196 -7.63 -13.93 12.08
CA VAL A 196 -6.77 -14.26 13.22
C VAL A 196 -7.60 -14.48 14.48
N ASP A 197 -8.58 -13.62 14.75
CA ASP A 197 -9.48 -13.76 15.90
C ASP A 197 -10.28 -15.07 15.82
N SER A 198 -10.86 -15.36 14.65
CA SER A 198 -11.60 -16.62 14.43
C SER A 198 -10.72 -17.87 14.59
N LEU A 199 -9.49 -17.83 14.08
CA LEU A 199 -8.53 -18.93 14.23
C LEU A 199 -8.10 -19.11 15.70
N ASN A 200 -7.89 -18.02 16.44
CA ASN A 200 -7.57 -18.08 17.86
C ASN A 200 -8.70 -18.71 18.67
N GLU A 201 -9.95 -18.32 18.42
CA GLU A 201 -11.11 -18.94 19.06
C GLU A 201 -11.23 -20.43 18.73
N GLN A 202 -10.96 -20.82 17.49
CA GLN A 202 -10.97 -22.22 17.08
C GLN A 202 -9.87 -23.03 17.78
N ALA A 203 -8.65 -22.51 17.84
CA ALA A 203 -7.52 -23.16 18.50
C ALA A 203 -7.77 -23.32 20.01
N GLU A 204 -8.32 -22.29 20.65
CA GLU A 204 -8.70 -22.32 22.06
C GLU A 204 -9.75 -23.41 22.35
N ARG A 205 -10.74 -23.59 21.46
CA ARG A 205 -11.71 -24.70 21.57
C ARG A 205 -11.04 -26.07 21.46
N PHE A 206 -10.08 -26.25 20.55
CA PHE A 206 -9.34 -27.50 20.45
C PHE A 206 -8.50 -27.75 21.71
N PHE A 207 -7.86 -26.71 22.23
CA PHE A 207 -7.08 -26.77 23.46
C PHE A 207 -7.93 -27.21 24.66
N GLN A 208 -9.09 -26.58 24.85
CA GLN A 208 -10.03 -26.90 25.94
C GLN A 208 -10.57 -28.33 25.84
N ASN A 209 -10.71 -28.86 24.63
CA ASN A 209 -11.15 -30.24 24.39
C ASN A 209 -10.00 -31.28 24.50
N GLY A 210 -8.77 -30.85 24.84
CA GLY A 210 -7.60 -31.74 24.94
C GLY A 210 -7.01 -32.17 23.59
N MET A 211 -7.49 -31.59 22.49
CA MET A 211 -7.01 -31.84 21.13
C MET A 211 -5.78 -30.96 20.83
N TYR A 212 -4.69 -31.23 21.57
CA TYR A 212 -3.52 -30.34 21.59
C TYR A 212 -2.78 -30.26 20.25
N LYS A 213 -2.75 -31.34 19.46
CA LYS A 213 -2.08 -31.35 18.16
C LYS A 213 -2.84 -30.48 17.15
N GLU A 214 -4.16 -30.60 17.15
CA GLU A 214 -5.06 -29.81 16.31
C GLU A 214 -5.03 -28.33 16.71
N ALA A 215 -4.96 -28.04 18.01
CA ALA A 215 -4.77 -26.67 18.51
C ALA A 215 -3.44 -26.06 18.03
N ILE A 216 -2.33 -26.82 18.07
CA ILE A 216 -1.03 -26.39 17.54
C ILE A 216 -1.14 -26.06 16.04
N ASP A 217 -1.78 -26.92 15.25
CA ASP A 217 -1.94 -26.68 13.81
C ASP A 217 -2.72 -25.40 13.50
N VAL A 218 -3.78 -25.11 14.26
CA VAL A 218 -4.60 -23.91 14.07
C VAL A 218 -3.84 -22.65 14.53
N TRP A 219 -3.18 -22.67 15.69
CA TRP A 219 -2.31 -21.56 16.10
C TRP A 219 -1.10 -21.38 15.15
N GLY A 220 -0.62 -22.44 14.52
CA GLY A 220 0.37 -22.36 13.44
C GLY A 220 -0.13 -21.56 12.24
N LYS A 221 -1.41 -21.70 11.88
CA LYS A 221 -2.04 -20.85 10.84
C LYS A 221 -2.12 -19.39 11.28
N VAL A 222 -2.36 -19.12 12.57
CA VAL A 222 -2.31 -17.74 13.11
C VAL A 222 -0.92 -17.15 12.94
N LEU A 223 0.14 -17.91 13.25
CA LEU A 223 1.52 -17.43 13.10
C LEU A 223 1.97 -17.23 11.65
N ASN A 224 1.31 -17.89 10.68
CA ASN A 224 1.53 -17.62 9.26
C ASN A 224 0.96 -16.26 8.83
N GLU A 225 -0.12 -15.80 9.45
CA GLU A 225 -0.73 -14.49 9.20
C GLU A 225 -0.05 -13.40 10.05
N GLU A 226 0.23 -13.70 11.32
CA GLU A 226 0.86 -12.81 12.30
C GLU A 226 1.97 -13.53 13.08
N MET A 227 3.19 -13.51 12.54
CA MET A 227 4.35 -14.20 13.13
C MET A 227 4.67 -13.79 14.59
N THR A 228 4.24 -12.60 15.01
CA THR A 228 4.45 -12.08 16.36
C THR A 228 3.27 -12.25 17.29
N ASN A 229 2.20 -12.93 16.87
CA ASN A 229 1.00 -13.08 17.69
C ASN A 229 1.32 -13.79 19.02
N PRO A 230 1.17 -13.12 20.18
CA PRO A 230 1.59 -13.66 21.47
C PRO A 230 0.68 -14.81 21.91
N LYS A 231 -0.64 -14.70 21.70
CA LYS A 231 -1.62 -15.74 22.06
C LYS A 231 -1.32 -17.07 21.38
N ALA A 232 -1.01 -17.03 20.08
CA ALA A 232 -0.69 -18.25 19.34
C ALA A 232 0.61 -18.89 19.82
N LYS A 233 1.65 -18.11 20.14
CA LYS A 233 2.92 -18.63 20.69
C LYS A 233 2.73 -19.25 22.07
N GLU A 234 2.02 -18.57 22.94
CA GLU A 234 1.72 -19.04 24.30
C GLU A 234 0.88 -20.32 24.26
N GLY A 235 -0.18 -20.34 23.43
CA GLY A 235 -1.01 -21.52 23.24
C GLY A 235 -0.25 -22.73 22.73
N ILE A 236 0.59 -22.56 21.70
CA ILE A 236 1.45 -23.64 21.17
C ILE A 236 2.39 -24.18 22.26
N LEU A 237 3.02 -23.28 23.03
CA LEU A 237 3.90 -23.66 24.12
C LEU A 237 3.14 -24.47 25.18
N GLU A 238 1.94 -24.02 25.59
CA GLU A 238 1.13 -24.74 26.57
C GLU A 238 0.71 -26.12 26.04
N CYS A 239 0.28 -26.23 24.77
CA CYS A 239 0.00 -27.52 24.14
C CYS A 239 1.19 -28.48 24.23
N HIS A 240 2.40 -28.02 23.92
CA HIS A 240 3.60 -28.85 24.00
C HIS A 240 3.87 -29.33 25.43
N LEU A 241 3.70 -28.45 26.43
CA LEU A 241 3.84 -28.83 27.84
C LEU A 241 2.80 -29.87 28.26
N ARG A 242 1.53 -29.72 27.83
CA ARG A 242 0.47 -30.70 28.10
C ARG A 242 0.78 -32.06 27.48
N LEU A 243 1.19 -32.08 26.21
CA LEU A 243 1.58 -33.31 25.51
C LEU A 243 2.77 -33.99 26.19
N GLN A 244 3.79 -33.23 26.60
CA GLN A 244 4.94 -33.78 27.32
C GLN A 244 4.55 -34.40 28.66
N ASN A 245 3.65 -33.76 29.41
CA ASN A 245 3.17 -34.28 30.69
C ASN A 245 2.35 -35.57 30.51
N ILE A 246 1.47 -35.61 29.51
CA ILE A 246 0.70 -36.82 29.16
C ILE A 246 1.64 -37.98 28.82
N GLU A 247 2.67 -37.71 28.02
CA GLU A 247 3.66 -38.72 27.64
C GLU A 247 4.47 -39.20 28.86
N LYS A 248 4.87 -38.28 29.74
CA LYS A 248 5.57 -38.61 30.99
C LYS A 248 4.69 -39.48 31.91
N GLU A 249 3.42 -39.15 32.07
CA GLU A 249 2.48 -39.95 32.86
C GLU A 249 2.27 -41.35 32.26
N ARG A 250 2.21 -41.45 30.93
CA ARG A 250 2.14 -42.73 30.22
C ARG A 250 3.37 -43.59 30.51
N LEU A 251 4.57 -43.03 30.36
CA LEU A 251 5.82 -43.73 30.63
C LEU A 251 5.92 -44.18 32.09
N LEU A 252 5.52 -43.34 33.05
CA LEU A 252 5.52 -43.70 34.47
C LEU A 252 4.56 -44.86 34.78
N LYS A 253 3.37 -44.87 34.16
CA LYS A 253 2.42 -45.99 34.29
C LYS A 253 3.00 -47.27 33.69
N GLU A 254 3.61 -47.20 32.51
CA GLU A 254 4.26 -48.35 31.86
C GLU A 254 5.44 -48.89 32.70
N GLU A 255 6.24 -48.02 33.30
CA GLU A 255 7.34 -48.39 34.20
C GLU A 255 6.83 -49.04 35.48
N ASN A 256 5.79 -48.48 36.11
CA ASN A 256 5.17 -49.08 37.30
C ASN A 256 4.63 -50.48 37.01
N ILE A 257 3.90 -50.66 35.90
CA ILE A 257 3.39 -51.97 35.48
C ILE A 257 4.55 -52.96 35.25
N ARG A 258 5.65 -52.49 34.63
CA ARG A 258 6.84 -53.32 34.41
C ARG A 258 7.49 -53.75 35.73
N SER A 259 7.70 -52.80 36.64
CA SER A 259 8.29 -53.04 37.96
C SER A 259 7.44 -54.00 38.81
N GLU A 260 6.12 -53.83 38.82
CA GLU A 260 5.19 -54.74 39.50
C GLU A 260 5.27 -56.16 38.92
N LYS A 261 5.36 -56.28 37.59
CA LYS A 261 5.52 -57.56 36.91
C LYS A 261 6.85 -58.23 37.28
N GLU A 262 7.96 -57.50 37.22
CA GLU A 262 9.29 -58.01 37.60
C GLU A 262 9.32 -58.47 39.07
N LYS A 263 8.69 -57.70 39.98
CA LYS A 263 8.55 -58.09 41.39
C LYS A 263 7.78 -59.41 41.54
N CYS A 264 6.68 -59.58 40.80
CA CYS A 264 5.91 -60.83 40.80
C CYS A 264 6.77 -62.01 40.31
N GLU A 265 7.56 -61.83 39.25
CA GLU A 265 8.45 -62.85 38.70
C GLU A 265 9.55 -63.23 39.71
N GLN A 266 10.16 -62.26 40.38
CA GLN A 266 11.18 -62.50 41.42
C GLN A 266 10.62 -63.26 42.62
N LEU A 267 9.43 -62.88 43.11
CA LEU A 267 8.76 -63.59 44.20
C LEU A 267 8.39 -65.03 43.80
N SER A 268 7.90 -65.22 42.57
CA SER A 268 7.59 -66.55 42.03
C SER A 268 8.84 -67.43 41.93
N PHE A 269 9.97 -66.87 41.48
CA PHE A 269 11.25 -67.58 41.43
C PHE A 269 11.75 -67.95 42.83
N LYS A 270 11.70 -67.03 43.79
CA LYS A 270 12.11 -67.29 45.17
C LYS A 270 11.25 -68.38 45.83
N ALA A 271 9.94 -68.35 45.58
CA ALA A 271 9.02 -69.40 46.04
C ALA A 271 9.38 -70.76 45.43
N GLN A 272 9.75 -70.80 44.14
CA GLN A 272 10.20 -72.03 43.49
C GLN A 272 11.51 -72.57 44.10
N VAL A 273 12.44 -71.70 44.49
CA VAL A 273 13.68 -72.12 45.20
C VAL A 273 13.33 -72.74 46.56
N LEU A 274 12.50 -72.07 47.37
CA LEU A 274 12.06 -72.60 48.67
C LEU A 274 11.31 -73.93 48.55
N TYR A 275 10.51 -74.09 47.49
CA TYR A 275 9.85 -75.36 47.18
C TYR A 275 10.87 -76.49 46.94
N ASN A 276 11.96 -76.20 46.22
CA ASN A 276 13.02 -77.18 45.95
C ASN A 276 13.86 -77.50 47.20
N GLU A 277 13.87 -76.63 48.20
CA GLU A 277 14.52 -76.82 49.50
C GLU A 277 13.61 -77.50 50.55
N ASP A 278 12.48 -78.08 50.12
CA ASP A 278 11.44 -78.69 50.97
C ASP A 278 10.78 -77.73 51.99
N ASN A 279 10.98 -76.41 51.84
CA ASN A 279 10.37 -75.38 52.68
C ASN A 279 9.02 -74.94 52.11
N PHE A 280 8.06 -75.87 52.11
CA PHE A 280 6.80 -75.72 51.39
C PHE A 280 5.88 -74.62 51.95
N LEU A 281 5.87 -74.39 53.26
CA LEU A 281 5.00 -73.37 53.86
C LEU A 281 5.43 -71.95 53.48
N GLU A 282 6.74 -71.68 53.45
CA GLU A 282 7.25 -70.38 53.03
C GLU A 282 7.12 -70.17 51.52
N ALA A 283 7.31 -71.24 50.72
CA ALA A 283 7.04 -71.20 49.28
C ALA A 283 5.58 -70.84 48.98
N ILE A 284 4.61 -71.45 49.68
CA ILE A 284 3.18 -71.14 49.53
C ILE A 284 2.90 -69.67 49.84
N LYS A 285 3.43 -69.13 50.94
CA LYS A 285 3.23 -67.72 51.32
C LYS A 285 3.68 -66.76 50.21
N LEU A 286 4.87 -67.00 49.64
CA LEU A 286 5.40 -66.15 48.57
C LEU A 286 4.58 -66.25 47.29
N TRP A 287 4.12 -67.44 46.90
CA TRP A 287 3.22 -67.58 45.75
C TRP A 287 1.83 -66.97 46.01
N GLU A 288 1.32 -67.03 47.24
CA GLU A 288 0.08 -66.36 47.62
C GLU A 288 0.22 -64.83 47.50
N GLU A 289 1.37 -64.26 47.90
CA GLU A 289 1.70 -62.85 47.68
C GLU A 289 1.73 -62.48 46.19
N VAL A 290 2.30 -63.33 45.33
CA VAL A 290 2.26 -63.15 43.87
C VAL A 290 0.83 -63.12 43.34
N LEU A 291 -0.07 -63.97 43.86
CA LEU A 291 -1.46 -64.02 43.42
C LEU A 291 -2.31 -62.84 43.90
N VAL A 292 -1.89 -62.13 44.96
CA VAL A 292 -2.52 -60.86 45.35
C VAL A 292 -2.27 -59.79 44.29
N SER A 293 -1.04 -59.71 43.77
CA SER A 293 -0.67 -58.72 42.74
C SER A 293 -1.05 -59.16 41.31
N SER A 294 -0.98 -60.46 41.02
CA SER A 294 -1.30 -61.04 39.72
C SER A 294 -2.21 -62.26 39.88
N PRO A 295 -3.54 -62.06 40.01
CA PRO A 295 -4.48 -63.15 40.27
C PRO A 295 -4.45 -64.27 39.22
N LEU A 296 -4.03 -63.96 37.99
CA LEU A 296 -3.96 -64.89 36.86
C LEU A 296 -2.57 -65.53 36.68
N HIS A 297 -1.64 -65.38 37.63
CA HIS A 297 -0.31 -65.97 37.53
C HIS A 297 -0.37 -67.51 37.60
N ASN A 298 -0.19 -68.18 36.46
CA ASN A 298 -0.36 -69.63 36.33
C ASN A 298 0.66 -70.43 37.16
N ASP A 299 1.93 -70.03 37.17
CA ASP A 299 2.97 -70.79 37.87
C ASP A 299 2.80 -70.73 39.39
N ALA A 300 2.46 -69.57 39.96
CA ALA A 300 2.17 -69.43 41.39
C ALA A 300 0.99 -70.30 41.83
N ARG A 301 -0.10 -70.36 41.06
CA ARG A 301 -1.24 -71.27 41.33
C ARG A 301 -0.81 -72.73 41.34
N ARG A 302 -0.02 -73.14 40.33
CA ARG A 302 0.49 -74.50 40.20
C ARG A 302 1.45 -74.85 41.34
N GLY A 303 2.35 -73.94 41.67
CA GLY A 303 3.31 -74.07 42.76
C GLY A 303 2.62 -74.27 44.11
N ILE A 304 1.63 -73.44 44.45
CA ILE A 304 0.84 -73.59 45.69
C ILE A 304 0.18 -74.98 45.76
N MET A 305 -0.42 -75.43 44.66
CA MET A 305 -1.06 -76.74 44.60
C MET A 305 -0.05 -77.86 44.85
N GLN A 306 1.11 -77.81 44.21
CA GLN A 306 2.17 -78.80 44.37
C GLN A 306 2.78 -78.78 45.78
N ALA A 307 3.05 -77.60 46.34
CA ALA A 307 3.58 -77.44 47.69
C ALA A 307 2.61 -77.93 48.77
N LYS A 308 1.31 -77.65 48.63
CA LYS A 308 0.30 -78.16 49.58
C LYS A 308 0.25 -79.68 49.58
N THR A 309 0.38 -80.32 48.41
CA THR A 309 0.46 -81.78 48.31
C THR A 309 1.72 -82.33 48.96
N ARG A 310 2.90 -81.79 48.60
CA ARG A 310 4.19 -82.23 49.17
C ARG A 310 4.28 -82.04 50.68
N TYR A 311 3.75 -80.92 51.19
CA TYR A 311 3.70 -80.66 52.62
C TYR A 311 2.88 -81.71 53.38
N ARG A 312 1.71 -82.10 52.85
CA ARG A 312 0.90 -83.18 53.43
C ARG A 312 1.61 -84.53 53.42
N GLU A 313 2.30 -84.87 52.32
CA GLU A 313 3.11 -86.09 52.23
C GLU A 313 4.23 -86.09 53.28
N LEU A 314 4.89 -84.95 53.48
CA LEU A 314 5.98 -84.78 54.43
C LEU A 314 5.50 -84.85 55.90
N GLU A 315 4.35 -84.26 56.22
CA GLU A 315 3.71 -84.41 57.52
C GLU A 315 3.33 -85.86 57.81
N LEU A 316 2.76 -86.56 56.81
CA LEU A 316 2.42 -87.97 56.95
C LEU A 316 3.68 -88.83 57.19
N CYS A 317 4.76 -88.57 56.45
CA CYS A 317 6.03 -89.26 56.67
C CYS A 317 6.62 -88.99 58.05
N ARG A 318 6.52 -87.75 58.55
CA ARG A 318 6.97 -87.41 59.92
C ARG A 318 6.15 -88.14 60.98
N ASP A 319 4.83 -88.22 60.84
CA ASP A 319 3.96 -88.96 61.76
C ASP A 319 4.27 -90.47 61.73
N VAL A 320 4.42 -91.06 60.54
CA VAL A 320 4.80 -92.48 60.40
C VAL A 320 6.18 -92.74 61.03
N LYS A 321 7.17 -91.88 60.77
CA LYS A 321 8.51 -91.99 61.36
C LYS A 321 8.46 -91.91 62.89
N PHE A 322 7.72 -90.94 63.44
CA PHE A 322 7.54 -90.79 64.89
C PHE A 322 6.90 -92.03 65.53
N ARG A 323 5.87 -92.60 64.90
CA ARG A 323 5.24 -93.86 65.35
C ARG A 323 6.22 -95.03 65.30
N LEU A 324 7.01 -95.13 64.23
CA LEU A 324 8.04 -96.16 64.08
C LEU A 324 9.12 -96.02 65.15
N GLU A 325 9.66 -94.83 65.37
CA GLU A 325 10.67 -94.56 66.41
C GLU A 325 10.15 -94.90 67.81
N LYS A 326 8.89 -94.56 68.11
CA LYS A 326 8.24 -94.96 69.36
C LYS A 326 8.14 -96.49 69.49
N SER A 327 7.67 -97.16 68.44
CA SER A 327 7.56 -98.63 68.43
C SER A 327 8.93 -99.31 68.57
N PHE A 328 9.95 -98.75 67.92
CA PHE A 328 11.32 -99.26 67.98
C PHE A 328 11.90 -99.08 69.39
N SER A 329 11.69 -97.92 70.02
CA SER A 329 12.09 -97.67 71.40
C SER A 329 11.41 -98.64 72.38
N GLU A 330 10.14 -98.98 72.16
CA GLU A 330 9.42 -99.98 72.97
C GLU A 330 9.98 -101.40 72.75
N ILE A 331 10.26 -101.79 71.51
CA ILE A 331 10.90 -103.07 71.19
C ILE A 331 12.30 -103.15 71.81
N GLU A 332 13.10 -102.09 71.70
CA GLU A 332 14.46 -102.03 72.24
C GLU A 332 14.47 -102.16 73.77
N LYS A 333 13.51 -101.53 74.46
CA LYS A 333 13.30 -101.74 75.91
C LYS A 333 13.00 -103.20 76.24
N ARG A 334 12.07 -103.83 75.53
CA ARG A 334 11.74 -105.26 75.74
C ARG A 334 12.94 -106.16 75.46
N PHE A 335 13.69 -105.89 74.39
CA PHE A 335 14.87 -106.66 74.03
C PHE A 335 16.01 -106.51 75.06
N ASN A 336 16.20 -105.32 75.63
CA ASN A 336 17.17 -105.12 76.70
C ASN A 336 16.75 -105.83 78.01
N GLU A 337 15.46 -105.83 78.34
CA GLU A 337 14.94 -106.59 79.49
C GLU A 337 15.10 -108.09 79.26
N PHE A 338 14.79 -108.58 78.06
CA PHE A 338 15.05 -109.97 77.64
C PHE A 338 16.53 -110.33 77.82
N LYS A 339 17.47 -109.50 77.32
CA LYS A 339 18.91 -109.74 77.49
C LYS A 339 19.32 -109.84 78.95
N LYS A 340 18.76 -108.97 79.80
CA LYS A 340 19.03 -108.95 81.24
C LYS A 340 18.54 -110.24 81.90
N GLN A 341 17.28 -110.61 81.69
CA GLN A 341 16.69 -111.85 82.22
C GLN A 341 17.42 -113.09 81.71
N PHE A 342 17.81 -113.11 80.43
CA PHE A 342 18.58 -114.21 79.85
C PHE A 342 19.99 -114.33 80.48
N SER A 343 20.68 -113.20 80.69
CA SER A 343 21.97 -113.18 81.39
C SER A 343 21.86 -113.64 82.85
N GLU A 344 20.76 -113.31 83.51
CA GLU A 344 20.47 -113.71 84.89
C GLU A 344 20.18 -115.21 84.98
N GLY A 345 19.36 -115.77 84.08
CA GLY A 345 19.16 -117.21 83.95
C GLY A 345 20.46 -117.96 83.67
N ASN A 346 21.32 -117.44 82.78
CA ASN A 346 22.66 -117.98 82.52
C ASN A 346 23.55 -117.99 83.76
N LYS A 347 23.47 -116.97 84.62
CA LYS A 347 24.21 -116.93 85.88
C LYS A 347 23.80 -118.06 86.84
N TYR A 348 22.50 -118.32 86.96
CA TYR A 348 21.98 -119.44 87.78
C TYR A 348 22.33 -120.80 87.19
N PHE A 349 22.29 -120.93 85.86
CA PHE A 349 22.70 -122.14 85.14
C PHE A 349 24.18 -122.48 85.40
N LEU A 350 25.08 -121.49 85.26
CA LEU A 350 26.51 -121.66 85.53
C LEU A 350 26.82 -121.96 87.01
N ALA A 351 25.97 -121.52 87.93
CA ALA A 351 26.06 -121.83 89.36
C ALA A 351 25.50 -123.23 89.73
N GLY A 352 24.93 -123.98 88.77
CA GLY A 352 24.37 -125.32 88.97
C GLY A 352 22.93 -125.34 89.53
N ASP A 353 22.27 -124.19 89.67
CA ASP A 353 20.87 -124.08 90.11
C ASP A 353 19.92 -124.11 88.90
N TYR A 354 19.80 -125.30 88.30
CA TYR A 354 19.06 -125.50 87.05
C TYR A 354 17.56 -125.18 87.17
N ARG A 355 16.97 -125.34 88.37
CA ARG A 355 15.55 -125.09 88.59
C ARG A 355 15.24 -123.59 88.48
N ARG A 356 16.06 -122.74 89.13
CA ARG A 356 15.90 -121.28 89.02
C ARG A 356 16.24 -120.75 87.63
N ALA A 357 17.24 -121.32 86.95
CA ALA A 357 17.54 -120.98 85.57
C ALA A 357 16.34 -121.26 84.64
N LEU A 358 15.71 -122.43 84.79
CA LEU A 358 14.50 -122.81 84.06
C LEU A 358 13.30 -121.91 84.39
N ASP A 359 13.06 -121.59 85.66
CA ASP A 359 11.96 -120.69 86.04
C ASP A 359 12.13 -119.29 85.42
N ILE A 360 13.36 -118.76 85.38
CA ILE A 360 13.66 -117.48 84.75
C ILE A 360 13.48 -117.57 83.24
N TRP A 361 13.99 -118.60 82.57
CA TRP A 361 13.81 -118.74 81.12
C TRP A 361 12.36 -119.01 80.71
N ASN A 362 11.58 -119.75 81.50
CA ASN A 362 10.14 -119.95 81.26
C ASN A 362 9.34 -118.66 81.49
N SER A 363 9.82 -117.76 82.37
CA SER A 363 9.20 -116.44 82.55
C SER A 363 9.44 -115.53 81.35
N ILE A 364 10.56 -115.71 80.63
CA ILE A 364 10.88 -115.00 79.39
C ILE A 364 9.97 -115.44 78.23
N GLU A 365 9.65 -116.74 78.14
CA GLU A 365 8.82 -117.30 77.05
C GLU A 365 7.36 -116.82 77.09
N ASN A 366 6.92 -116.24 78.21
CA ASN A 366 5.54 -115.78 78.44
C ASN A 366 5.35 -114.25 78.39
N THR A 367 6.36 -113.48 77.94
CA THR A 367 6.33 -111.99 77.80
C THR A 367 6.74 -111.53 76.42
#